data_AF-A0AAV4A1Z8-F1
#
_entry.id   AF-A0AAV4A1Z8-F1
#
_cell.length_a   1.000
_cell.length_b   1.000
_cell.length_c   1.000
_cell.angle_alpha   90.00
_cell.angle_beta   90.00
_cell.angle_gamma   90.00
#
_symmetry.space_group_name_H-M   'P 1'
#
loop_
_entity.id
_entity.type
_entity.pdbx_description
1 polymer ?
#
loop_
_entity_poly.entity_id
_entity_poly.type
_entity_poly.pdbx_seq_one_letter_code
_entity_poly.pdbx_strand_id
1 'polypeptide(L)'
;MIPQPSVDDQSDRLPTAEELLFAYAGMRGFMTPRGIPDAPRASRYILKDYVRGKLLYCEPPPGLDGAEFQDKDRVTKLEMNRTSSKLPPPQINSAVDKDFFAKASHQGIQHLIKSAEREALLCGDATVNMTDLPDTYASVDTDMIAYELMRRHDIRGRPLLTPGD
;
A
#
# COMPACT_ATOMS: atom_id res chain seq x y z
N MET A 1 8.66 6.45 -10.49
CA MET A 1 7.21 6.72 -10.63
C MET A 1 6.84 6.39 -12.06
N ILE A 2 5.79 5.59 -12.28
CA ILE A 2 5.30 5.24 -13.63
C ILE A 2 4.51 6.45 -14.16
N PRO A 3 4.74 6.90 -15.41
CA PRO A 3 3.99 8.01 -15.99
C PRO A 3 2.51 7.64 -16.15
N GLN A 4 1.63 8.64 -16.06
CA GLN A 4 0.21 8.46 -16.35
C GLN A 4 0.02 8.27 -17.87
N PRO A 5 -0.94 7.43 -18.29
CA PRO A 5 -1.28 7.28 -19.69
C PRO A 5 -1.72 8.63 -20.30
N SER A 6 -1.56 8.77 -21.62
CA SER A 6 -1.96 10.00 -22.30
C SER A 6 -3.49 10.17 -22.29
N VAL A 7 -3.99 11.38 -22.53
CA VAL A 7 -5.43 11.67 -22.53
C VAL A 7 -6.17 10.88 -23.62
N ASP A 8 -5.47 10.53 -24.70
CA ASP A 8 -6.00 9.75 -25.81
C ASP A 8 -5.94 8.23 -25.55
N ASP A 9 -5.20 7.79 -24.54
CA ASP A 9 -5.10 6.38 -24.16
C ASP A 9 -6.24 5.97 -23.21
N GLN A 10 -6.57 4.67 -23.23
CA GLN A 10 -7.49 4.09 -22.25
C GLN A 10 -6.91 4.20 -20.83
N SER A 11 -7.65 4.81 -19.91
CA SER A 11 -7.18 5.10 -18.55
C SER A 11 -6.94 3.85 -17.69
N ASP A 12 -7.66 2.76 -17.97
CA ASP A 12 -7.59 1.50 -17.21
C ASP A 12 -6.61 0.47 -17.80
N ARG A 13 -5.71 0.91 -18.70
CA ARG A 13 -4.71 0.00 -19.28
C ARG A 13 -3.59 -0.32 -18.30
N LEU A 14 -3.02 -1.52 -18.44
CA LEU A 14 -1.76 -1.86 -17.79
C LEU A 14 -0.62 -0.98 -18.33
N PRO A 15 0.39 -0.67 -17.49
CA PRO A 15 1.56 0.09 -17.95
C PRO A 15 2.32 -0.67 -19.03
N THR A 16 2.84 0.06 -20.00
CA THR A 16 3.63 -0.50 -21.09
C THR A 16 5.02 -0.89 -20.55
N ALA A 17 5.66 -1.86 -21.19
CA ALA A 17 7.01 -2.29 -20.80
C ALA A 17 8.02 -1.14 -20.76
N GLU A 18 7.94 -0.19 -21.70
CA GLU A 18 8.83 0.99 -21.73
C GLU A 18 8.63 1.90 -20.52
N GLU A 19 7.39 2.20 -20.16
CA GLU A 19 7.04 3.04 -19.01
C GLU A 19 7.55 2.44 -17.71
N LEU A 20 7.37 1.12 -17.54
CA LEU A 20 7.91 0.38 -16.41
C LEU A 20 9.44 0.43 -16.37
N LEU A 21 10.10 0.16 -17.50
CA LEU A 21 11.56 0.08 -17.57
C LEU A 21 12.21 1.45 -17.35
N PHE A 22 11.67 2.52 -17.92
CA PHE A 22 12.15 3.87 -17.70
C PHE A 22 11.92 4.35 -16.27
N ALA A 23 10.75 4.07 -15.70
CA ALA A 23 10.48 4.37 -14.29
C ALA A 23 11.48 3.65 -13.37
N TYR A 24 11.73 2.36 -13.60
CA TYR A 24 12.68 1.57 -12.82
C TYR A 24 14.12 2.05 -12.99
N ALA A 25 14.54 2.31 -14.23
CA ALA A 25 15.86 2.84 -14.55
C ALA A 25 16.09 4.20 -13.87
N GLY A 26 15.11 5.10 -13.94
CA GLY A 26 15.14 6.40 -13.27
C GLY A 26 15.27 6.27 -11.75
N MET A 27 14.46 5.41 -11.12
CA MET A 27 14.52 5.17 -9.67
C MET A 27 15.85 4.58 -9.20
N ARG A 28 16.50 3.75 -10.02
CA ARG A 28 17.80 3.14 -9.73
C ARG A 28 19.00 3.99 -10.16
N GLY A 29 18.78 5.10 -10.88
CA GLY A 29 19.85 5.91 -11.45
C GLY A 29 20.58 5.25 -12.63
N PHE A 30 19.95 4.30 -13.32
CA PHE A 30 20.49 3.74 -14.56
C PHE A 30 20.31 4.75 -15.69
N MET A 31 21.38 5.48 -16.00
CA MET A 31 21.39 6.51 -17.03
C MET A 31 22.42 6.17 -18.11
N THR A 32 22.06 6.50 -19.35
CA THR A 32 23.00 6.53 -20.47
C THR A 32 23.91 7.77 -20.37
N PRO A 33 25.02 7.84 -21.13
CA PRO A 33 25.88 9.03 -21.15
C PRO A 33 25.15 10.34 -21.54
N ARG A 34 23.99 10.24 -22.18
CA ARG A 34 23.14 11.37 -22.56
C ARG A 34 22.14 11.79 -21.47
N GLY A 35 22.19 11.16 -20.29
CA GLY A 35 21.26 11.43 -19.19
C GLY A 35 19.87 10.81 -19.36
N ILE A 36 19.67 9.95 -20.36
CA ILE A 36 18.40 9.25 -20.59
C ILE A 36 18.38 7.95 -19.79
N PRO A 37 17.27 7.57 -19.14
CA PRO A 37 17.15 6.28 -18.44
C PRO A 37 17.47 5.06 -19.33
N ASP A 38 18.30 4.15 -18.83
CA ASP A 38 18.81 2.98 -19.56
C ASP A 38 17.87 1.76 -19.38
N ALA A 39 16.91 1.63 -20.29
CA ALA A 39 15.98 0.49 -20.34
C ALA A 39 16.66 -0.88 -20.51
N PRO A 40 17.59 -1.12 -21.44
CA PRO A 40 18.20 -2.45 -21.61
C PRO A 40 19.04 -2.85 -20.41
N ARG A 41 19.61 -1.90 -19.66
CA ARG A 41 20.24 -2.23 -18.36
C ARG A 41 19.18 -2.64 -17.33
N ALA A 42 18.11 -1.84 -17.16
CA ALA A 42 17.03 -2.14 -16.23
C ALA A 42 16.37 -3.51 -16.49
N SER A 43 16.08 -3.85 -17.75
CA SER A 43 15.40 -5.09 -18.12
C SER A 43 16.17 -6.33 -17.66
N ARG A 44 17.50 -6.33 -17.79
CA ARG A 44 18.35 -7.45 -17.35
C ARG A 44 18.22 -7.70 -15.84
N TYR A 45 18.09 -6.65 -15.02
CA TYR A 45 17.89 -6.82 -13.57
C TYR A 45 16.52 -7.39 -13.25
N ILE A 46 15.47 -6.89 -13.91
CA ILE A 46 14.11 -7.37 -13.70
C ILE A 46 13.98 -8.84 -14.12
N LEU A 47 14.46 -9.20 -15.31
CA LEU A 47 14.43 -10.58 -15.80
C LEU A 47 15.25 -11.52 -14.91
N LYS A 48 16.39 -11.03 -14.37
CA LYS A 48 17.18 -11.80 -13.41
C LYS A 48 16.43 -12.04 -12.10
N ASP A 49 15.67 -11.06 -11.62
CA ASP A 49 14.86 -11.21 -10.42
C ASP A 49 13.63 -12.12 -10.65
N TYR A 50 13.08 -12.12 -11.85
CA TYR A 50 12.05 -13.08 -12.30
C TYR A 50 12.56 -14.51 -12.28
N VAL A 51 13.68 -14.80 -12.95
CA VAL A 51 14.27 -16.17 -12.98
C VAL A 51 14.71 -16.62 -11.59
N ARG A 52 15.09 -15.70 -10.71
CA ARG A 52 15.42 -16.01 -9.30
C ARG A 52 14.20 -16.26 -8.41
N GLY A 53 12.99 -16.06 -8.91
CA GLY A 53 11.75 -16.22 -8.14
C GLY A 53 11.45 -15.07 -7.17
N LYS A 54 12.12 -13.91 -7.30
CA LYS A 54 11.73 -12.72 -6.53
C LYS A 54 10.45 -12.10 -7.08
N LEU A 55 10.27 -12.17 -8.39
CA LEU A 55 9.03 -11.85 -9.09
C LEU A 55 8.39 -13.19 -9.47
N LEU A 56 7.39 -13.62 -8.69
CA LEU A 56 6.74 -14.91 -8.88
C LEU A 56 5.56 -14.76 -9.83
N TYR A 57 5.58 -15.54 -10.91
CA TYR A 57 4.44 -15.76 -11.78
C TYR A 57 4.34 -17.25 -12.06
N CYS A 58 3.15 -17.80 -11.93
CA CYS A 58 2.83 -19.17 -12.28
C CYS A 58 1.82 -19.15 -13.41
N GLU A 59 2.08 -19.89 -14.47
CA GLU A 59 1.13 -20.05 -15.56
C GLU A 59 -0.08 -20.88 -15.08
N PRO A 60 -1.32 -20.46 -15.40
CA PRO A 60 -2.49 -21.24 -15.03
C PRO A 60 -2.48 -22.59 -15.74
N PRO A 61 -3.01 -23.65 -15.11
CA PRO A 61 -3.17 -24.94 -15.77
C PRO A 61 -4.10 -24.79 -16.98
N PRO A 62 -3.93 -25.62 -18.02
CA PRO A 62 -4.75 -25.53 -19.22
C PRO A 62 -6.22 -25.75 -18.88
N GLY A 63 -7.09 -24.84 -19.32
CA GLY A 63 -8.54 -24.89 -19.09
C GLY A 63 -9.04 -24.09 -17.89
N LEU A 64 -8.15 -23.47 -17.10
CA LEU A 64 -8.53 -22.47 -16.10
C LEU A 64 -8.11 -21.08 -16.55
N ASP A 65 -8.92 -20.08 -16.22
CA ASP A 65 -8.55 -18.69 -16.47
C ASP A 65 -7.46 -18.22 -15.50
N GLY A 66 -6.58 -17.35 -15.98
CA GLY A 66 -5.48 -16.80 -15.19
C GLY A 66 -5.97 -16.00 -13.99
N ALA A 67 -7.10 -15.28 -14.12
CA ALA A 67 -7.64 -14.48 -13.03
C ALA A 67 -8.22 -15.33 -11.90
N GLU A 68 -8.74 -16.53 -12.21
CA GLU A 68 -9.26 -17.48 -11.22
C GLU A 68 -8.13 -18.24 -10.51
N PHE A 69 -7.05 -18.54 -11.24
CA PHE A 69 -5.90 -19.26 -10.68
C PHE A 69 -5.02 -18.39 -9.79
N GLN A 70 -4.85 -17.11 -10.14
CA GLN A 70 -4.04 -16.17 -9.36
C GLN A 70 -4.84 -15.67 -8.15
N ASP A 71 -4.82 -16.44 -7.06
CA ASP A 71 -5.44 -16.06 -5.78
C ASP A 71 -4.84 -14.74 -5.24
N LYS A 72 -5.58 -13.64 -5.41
CA LYS A 72 -5.19 -12.29 -4.98
C LYS A 72 -4.97 -12.23 -3.46
N ASP A 73 -5.66 -13.08 -2.69
CA ASP A 73 -5.53 -13.13 -1.23
C ASP A 73 -4.19 -13.71 -0.78
N ARG A 74 -3.54 -14.51 -1.63
CA ARG A 74 -2.18 -15.01 -1.35
C ARG A 74 -1.14 -13.93 -1.55
N VAL A 75 -1.33 -13.07 -2.56
CA VAL A 75 -0.43 -11.93 -2.82
C VAL A 75 -0.48 -10.94 -1.66
N THR A 76 -1.68 -10.55 -1.21
CA THR A 76 -1.85 -9.65 -0.07
C THR A 76 -1.23 -10.22 1.21
N LYS A 77 -1.45 -11.52 1.51
CA LYS A 77 -0.81 -12.19 2.65
C LYS A 77 0.72 -12.23 2.56
N LEU A 78 1.28 -12.39 1.35
CA LEU A 78 2.73 -12.35 1.13
C LEU A 78 3.30 -10.94 1.33
N GLU A 79 2.61 -9.89 0.88
CA GLU A 79 3.01 -8.51 1.11
C GLU A 79 2.94 -8.14 2.60
N MET A 80 1.92 -8.59 3.34
CA MET A 80 1.85 -8.40 4.81
C MET A 80 3.00 -9.11 5.55
N ASN A 81 3.48 -10.23 5.01
CA ASN A 81 4.60 -11.00 5.55
C ASN A 81 5.97 -10.52 5.07
N ARG A 82 6.04 -9.60 4.10
CA ARG A 82 7.23 -8.79 3.84
C ARG A 82 7.36 -7.78 4.97
N THR A 83 7.70 -8.30 6.15
CA THR A 83 8.09 -7.51 7.30
C THR A 83 9.06 -6.45 6.82
N SER A 84 8.73 -5.19 7.09
CA SER A 84 9.68 -4.09 7.17
C SER A 84 11.03 -4.67 7.53
N SER A 85 12.01 -4.50 6.64
CA SER A 85 13.34 -5.09 6.73
C SER A 85 13.71 -5.35 8.19
N LYS A 86 13.93 -6.61 8.60
CA LYS A 86 14.46 -6.97 9.93
C LYS A 86 15.89 -6.45 10.15
N LEU A 87 16.26 -5.38 9.45
CA LEU A 87 17.41 -4.57 9.80
C LEU A 87 17.10 -4.02 11.19
N PRO A 88 17.99 -4.24 12.17
CA PRO A 88 17.87 -3.57 13.45
C PRO A 88 17.75 -2.06 13.19
N PRO A 89 16.89 -1.35 13.94
CA PRO A 89 16.79 0.10 13.81
C PRO A 89 18.20 0.70 13.89
N PRO A 90 18.53 1.69 13.04
CA PRO A 90 19.86 2.29 13.04
C PRO A 90 20.20 2.72 14.47
N GLN A 91 21.37 2.29 14.97
CA GLN A 91 21.84 2.69 16.29
C GLN A 91 22.22 4.16 16.24
N ILE A 92 21.29 5.01 16.66
CA ILE A 92 21.47 6.45 16.72
C ILE A 92 22.30 6.79 17.96
N ASN A 93 23.56 7.11 17.74
CA ASN A 93 24.52 7.47 18.80
C ASN A 93 24.42 8.94 19.22
N SER A 94 23.75 9.79 18.44
CA SER A 94 23.62 11.23 18.75
C SER A 94 22.38 11.49 19.64
N ALA A 95 22.52 12.39 20.62
CA ALA A 95 21.41 12.79 21.48
C ALA A 95 20.33 13.58 20.72
N VAL A 96 20.75 14.36 19.72
CA VAL A 96 19.86 15.23 18.93
C VAL A 96 18.92 14.41 18.03
N ASP A 97 19.45 13.34 17.41
CA ASP A 97 18.64 12.48 16.55
C ASP A 97 17.62 11.67 17.37
N LYS A 98 17.93 11.29 18.62
CA LYS A 98 16.97 10.62 19.51
C LYS A 98 15.72 11.47 19.71
N ASP A 99 15.88 12.77 19.98
CA ASP A 99 14.76 13.68 20.18
C ASP A 99 13.97 13.92 18.88
N PHE A 100 14.65 13.94 17.73
CA PHE A 100 14.05 14.14 16.42
C PHE A 100 13.16 12.95 16.02
N PHE A 101 13.70 11.72 16.08
CA PHE A 101 12.97 10.52 15.69
C PHE A 101 11.93 10.08 16.74
N ALA A 102 12.09 10.45 18.02
CA ALA A 102 11.06 10.25 19.04
C ALA A 102 9.80 11.10 18.77
N LYS A 103 9.96 12.34 18.28
CA LYS A 103 8.85 13.27 18.02
C LYS A 103 8.07 12.93 16.75
N ALA A 104 8.74 12.45 15.70
CA ALA A 104 8.12 12.16 14.40
C ALA A 104 7.12 10.99 14.42
N SER A 105 7.33 9.98 15.29
CA SER A 105 6.42 8.81 15.37
C SER A 105 5.09 9.08 16.08
N HIS A 106 5.06 10.07 16.97
CA HIS A 106 3.94 10.25 17.91
C HIS A 106 2.98 11.37 17.54
N GLN A 107 3.40 12.38 16.76
CA GLN A 107 2.57 13.57 16.56
C GLN A 107 1.55 13.42 15.43
N GLY A 108 1.92 12.80 14.30
CA GLY A 108 1.01 12.66 13.15
C GLY A 108 -0.20 11.77 13.45
N ILE A 109 0.04 10.60 14.06
CA ILE A 109 -1.02 9.62 14.33
C ILE A 109 -1.91 10.07 15.50
N GLN A 110 -1.33 10.65 16.56
CA GLN A 110 -2.16 11.11 17.70
C GLN A 110 -3.00 12.34 17.37
N HIS A 111 -2.55 13.22 16.48
CA HIS A 111 -3.36 14.38 16.08
C HIS A 111 -4.56 13.95 15.22
N LEU A 112 -4.40 12.91 14.40
CA LEU A 112 -5.48 12.31 13.60
C LEU A 112 -6.47 11.49 14.44
N ILE A 113 -5.98 10.75 15.44
CA ILE A 113 -6.84 10.03 16.40
C ILE A 113 -7.65 11.03 17.23
N LYS A 114 -7.01 12.08 17.75
CA LYS A 114 -7.68 13.13 18.54
C LYS A 114 -8.65 13.98 17.72
N SER A 115 -8.42 14.16 16.41
CA SER A 115 -9.39 14.85 15.55
C SER A 115 -10.61 13.98 15.26
N ALA A 116 -10.43 12.69 14.98
CA ALA A 116 -11.52 11.74 14.77
C ALA A 116 -12.39 11.55 16.04
N GLU A 117 -11.77 11.48 17.22
CA GLU A 117 -12.49 11.42 18.50
C GLU A 117 -13.27 12.70 18.81
N ARG A 118 -12.77 13.87 18.37
CA ARG A 118 -13.48 15.15 18.53
C ARG A 118 -14.69 15.25 17.60
N GLU A 119 -14.57 14.80 16.37
CA GLU A 119 -15.67 14.83 15.40
C GLU A 119 -16.78 13.84 15.76
N ALA A 120 -16.42 12.65 16.27
CA ALA A 120 -17.39 11.67 16.79
C ALA A 120 -18.15 12.15 18.04
N LEU A 121 -17.59 13.08 18.83
CA LEU A 121 -18.27 13.66 19.99
C LEU A 121 -19.17 14.85 19.62
N LEU A 122 -18.94 15.48 18.46
CA LEU A 122 -19.73 16.60 17.95
C LEU A 122 -20.96 16.15 17.16
N CYS A 123 -20.92 14.96 16.55
CA CYS A 123 -22.07 14.34 15.91
C CYS A 123 -22.64 13.25 16.83
N GLY A 124 -23.65 13.59 17.63
CA GLY A 124 -24.32 12.68 18.55
C GLY A 124 -25.20 11.61 17.90
N ASP A 125 -24.93 11.19 16.66
CA ASP A 125 -25.65 10.13 15.95
C ASP A 125 -24.69 9.30 15.08
N ALA A 126 -24.65 7.99 15.32
CA ALA A 126 -23.77 7.05 14.66
C ALA A 126 -24.29 6.65 13.26
N THR A 127 -24.28 7.58 12.30
CA THR A 127 -24.35 7.25 10.87
C THR A 127 -23.46 8.19 10.06
N VAL A 128 -22.16 7.91 10.03
CA VAL A 128 -21.27 8.51 9.04
C VAL A 128 -21.54 7.82 7.70
N ASN A 129 -22.25 8.51 6.80
CA ASN A 129 -22.42 8.05 5.43
C ASN A 129 -21.06 8.07 4.70
N MET A 130 -20.75 6.97 4.02
CA MET A 130 -19.45 6.61 3.45
C MET A 130 -18.97 7.51 2.28
N THR A 131 -19.74 8.53 1.89
CA THR A 131 -19.51 9.35 0.68
C THR A 131 -18.82 10.69 0.95
N ASP A 132 -18.65 11.10 2.21
CA ASP A 132 -18.22 12.47 2.54
C ASP A 132 -16.79 12.53 3.11
N LEU A 133 -15.95 11.51 2.85
CA LEU A 133 -14.54 11.54 3.22
C LEU A 133 -13.74 12.29 2.13
N PRO A 134 -12.94 13.32 2.45
CA PRO A 134 -12.10 13.99 1.47
C PRO A 134 -11.08 13.01 0.85
N ASP A 135 -10.91 13.11 -0.47
CA ASP A 135 -10.08 12.22 -1.33
C ASP A 135 -8.60 12.07 -0.91
N THR A 136 -8.16 12.83 0.09
CA THR A 136 -6.81 12.77 0.66
C THR A 136 -6.54 11.53 1.53
N TYR A 137 -7.53 10.67 1.81
CA TYR A 137 -7.39 9.49 2.67
C TYR A 137 -7.45 8.12 1.95
N ALA A 138 -7.50 8.10 0.62
CA ALA A 138 -7.61 6.86 -0.17
C ALA A 138 -6.36 5.94 -0.14
N SER A 139 -5.34 6.22 0.68
CA SER A 139 -4.12 5.39 0.77
C SER A 139 -3.90 4.71 2.13
N VAL A 140 -4.85 4.84 3.06
CA VAL A 140 -4.76 4.16 4.36
C VAL A 140 -5.87 3.13 4.42
N ASP A 141 -5.48 1.85 4.41
CA ASP A 141 -6.37 0.69 4.47
C ASP A 141 -7.45 0.90 5.56
N THR A 142 -8.68 1.18 5.13
CA THR A 142 -9.86 1.33 5.98
C THR A 142 -10.06 0.15 6.93
N ASP A 143 -9.56 -1.02 6.53
CA ASP A 143 -9.62 -2.27 7.28
C ASP A 143 -8.75 -2.26 8.55
N MET A 144 -7.63 -1.53 8.56
CA MET A 144 -6.76 -1.40 9.75
C MET A 144 -7.40 -0.52 10.82
N ILE A 145 -8.13 0.52 10.40
CA ILE A 145 -8.87 1.40 11.31
C ILE A 145 -10.07 0.64 11.88
N ALA A 146 -10.82 -0.08 11.04
CA ALA A 146 -11.94 -0.92 11.47
C ALA A 146 -11.50 -2.02 12.45
N TYR A 147 -10.36 -2.66 12.19
CA TYR A 147 -9.82 -3.72 13.06
C TYR A 147 -9.38 -3.18 14.43
N GLU A 148 -8.75 -2.01 14.48
CA GLU A 148 -8.35 -1.39 15.75
C GLU A 148 -9.56 -0.85 16.56
N LEU A 149 -10.61 -0.38 15.87
CA LEU A 149 -11.89 -0.02 16.49
C LEU A 149 -12.59 -1.26 17.08
N MET A 150 -12.68 -2.36 16.31
CA MET A 150 -13.23 -3.63 16.79
C MET A 150 -12.43 -4.22 17.96
N ARG A 151 -11.11 -4.05 17.95
CA ARG A 151 -10.20 -4.54 18.99
C ARG A 151 -10.30 -3.74 20.30
N ARG A 152 -10.58 -2.43 20.24
CA ARG A 152 -10.70 -1.57 21.43
C ARG A 152 -12.09 -1.60 22.08
N HIS A 153 -13.14 -1.91 21.33
CA HIS A 153 -14.51 -1.89 21.85
C HIS A 153 -15.04 -3.24 22.37
N ASP A 154 -14.21 -4.30 22.42
CA ASP A 154 -14.56 -5.67 22.83
C ASP A 154 -16.01 -6.07 22.48
N ILE A 155 -16.39 -5.92 21.20
CA ILE A 155 -17.71 -6.32 20.71
C ILE A 155 -17.66 -7.82 20.36
N ARG A 156 -17.22 -8.65 21.31
CA ARG A 156 -17.35 -10.10 21.20
C ARG A 156 -18.80 -10.49 21.45
N GLY A 157 -19.54 -10.67 20.35
CA GLY A 157 -20.66 -11.61 20.30
C GLY A 157 -22.04 -11.09 20.71
N ARG A 158 -22.61 -10.12 19.99
CA ARG A 158 -24.07 -10.08 19.84
C ARG A 158 -24.45 -10.54 18.42
N PRO A 159 -25.24 -11.62 18.27
CA PRO A 159 -25.86 -11.92 16.99
C PRO A 159 -26.80 -10.77 16.62
N LEU A 160 -26.83 -10.45 15.33
CA LEU A 160 -27.77 -9.50 14.72
C LEU A 160 -29.20 -9.95 15.04
N LEU A 161 -29.83 -9.35 16.05
CA LEU A 161 -31.27 -9.39 16.21
C LEU A 161 -31.85 -8.36 15.24
N THR A 162 -32.47 -8.85 14.17
CA THR A 162 -33.40 -8.07 13.35
C THR A 162 -34.66 -7.79 14.17
N PRO A 163 -35.08 -6.54 14.42
CA PRO A 163 -36.37 -6.28 15.02
C PRO A 163 -37.44 -6.17 13.92
N GLY A 164 -38.43 -7.06 13.98
CA GLY A 164 -39.58 -7.08 13.09
C GLY A 164 -40.54 -8.25 13.37
N ASP A 165 -40.98 -8.39 14.63
CA ASP A 165 -42.29 -8.88 15.08
C ASP A 165 -42.52 -8.39 16.53
#